data_AF-R4K308-F1
#
_entry.id   AF-R4K308-F1
#
_cell.length_a   1.000
_cell.length_b   1.000
_cell.length_c   1.000
_cell.angle_alpha   90.00
_cell.angle_beta   90.00
_cell.angle_gamma   90.00
#
_symmetry.space_group_name_H-M   'P 1'
#
loop_
_entity.id
_entity.type
_entity.pdbx_description
1 polymer ?
#
loop_
_entity_poly.entity_id
_entity_poly.type
_entity_poly.pdbx_seq_one_letter_code
_entity_poly.pdbx_strand_id
1 'polypeptide(L)'
;MKISIKFTVFFEGVFWVGVFERVSGEKYEVSKVIFGTEPKNYEVYDFVLKNFYSLKFSNSLSIAESKNKKINPKKLQREIKLMKLH
;
A
#
# COMPACT_ATOMS: atom_id res chain seq x y z
N MET A 1 15.14 -8.45 -16.27
CA MET A 1 14.50 -8.61 -14.95
C MET A 1 13.21 -7.80 -14.96
N LYS A 2 12.04 -8.42 -14.78
CA LYS A 2 10.74 -7.70 -14.86
C LYS A 2 10.40 -7.15 -13.48
N ILE A 3 10.25 -5.84 -13.38
CA ILE A 3 9.78 -5.13 -12.17
C ILE A 3 8.40 -4.60 -12.50
N SER A 4 7.42 -4.87 -11.65
CA SER A 4 6.06 -4.34 -11.77
C SER A 4 5.71 -3.59 -10.50
N ILE A 5 5.18 -2.39 -10.63
CA ILE A 5 4.67 -1.59 -9.52
C ILE A 5 3.23 -1.24 -9.83
N LYS A 6 2.34 -1.51 -8.87
CA LYS A 6 0.94 -1.14 -8.93
C LYS A 6 0.63 -0.19 -7.80
N PHE A 7 -0.04 0.91 -8.12
CA PHE A 7 -0.56 1.84 -7.12
C PHE A 7 -2.08 1.80 -7.14
N THR A 8 -2.69 1.54 -5.99
CA THR A 8 -4.15 1.46 -5.85
C THR A 8 -4.59 2.48 -4.82
N VAL A 9 -5.51 3.37 -5.17
CA VAL A 9 -6.12 4.34 -4.26
C VAL A 9 -7.58 3.97 -4.03
N PHE A 10 -8.00 3.90 -2.77
CA PHE A 10 -9.36 3.53 -2.40
C PHE A 10 -9.79 4.23 -1.09
N PHE A 11 -11.09 4.33 -0.89
CA PHE A 11 -11.66 4.89 0.33
C PHE A 11 -11.83 3.79 1.40
N GLU A 12 -11.25 4.00 2.59
CA GLU A 12 -11.25 3.06 3.72
C GLU A 12 -12.13 3.60 4.88
N GLY A 13 -13.37 3.96 4.57
CA GLY A 13 -14.43 4.32 5.53
C GLY A 13 -14.31 5.72 6.15
N VAL A 14 -13.10 6.16 6.48
CA VAL A 14 -12.83 7.50 7.05
C VAL A 14 -11.79 8.26 6.24
N PHE A 15 -10.84 7.53 5.65
CA PHE A 15 -9.75 8.14 4.90
C PHE A 15 -9.58 7.51 3.53
N TRP A 16 -9.06 8.31 2.60
CA TRP A 16 -8.51 7.79 1.37
C TRP A 16 -7.12 7.22 1.60
N VAL A 17 -6.87 6.05 1.03
CA VAL A 17 -5.67 5.26 1.25
C VAL A 17 -5.09 4.85 -0.09
N GLY A 18 -3.78 5.08 -0.25
CA GLY A 18 -2.99 4.57 -1.34
C GLY A 18 -2.16 3.35 -0.90
N VAL A 19 -2.13 2.31 -1.72
CA VAL A 19 -1.27 1.13 -1.51
C VAL A 19 -0.41 0.92 -2.74
N PHE A 20 0.91 0.91 -2.51
CA PHE A 20 1.91 0.51 -3.50
C PHE A 20 2.23 -0.97 -3.33
N GLU A 21 2.17 -1.70 -4.43
CA GLU A 21 2.57 -3.10 -4.52
C GLU A 21 3.71 -3.20 -5.53
N ARG A 22 4.89 -3.60 -5.07
CA ARG A 22 6.07 -3.80 -5.91
C ARG A 22 6.41 -5.28 -5.98
N VAL A 23 6.55 -5.77 -7.21
CA VAL A 23 6.94 -7.15 -7.52
C VAL A 23 8.24 -7.09 -8.29
N SER A 24 9.29 -7.71 -7.74
CA SER A 24 10.61 -7.79 -8.37
C SER A 24 11.17 -9.20 -8.25
N GLY A 25 11.13 -9.98 -9.33
CA GLY A 25 11.56 -11.37 -9.31
C GLY A 25 10.64 -12.21 -8.41
N GLU A 26 11.17 -12.71 -7.29
CA GLU A 26 10.44 -13.44 -6.24
C GLU A 26 10.06 -12.57 -5.03
N LYS A 27 10.44 -11.29 -5.04
CA LYS A 27 10.20 -10.36 -3.93
C LYS A 27 8.90 -9.60 -4.15
N TYR A 28 8.06 -9.58 -3.12
CA TYR A 28 6.86 -8.77 -3.03
C TYR A 28 6.97 -7.80 -1.86
N GLU A 29 6.83 -6.52 -2.14
CA GLU A 29 6.99 -5.41 -1.22
C GLU A 29 5.74 -4.53 -1.28
N VAL A 30 5.25 -4.08 -0.12
CA VAL A 30 4.09 -3.19 -0.06
C VAL A 30 4.36 -1.96 0.80
N SER A 31 3.74 -0.84 0.44
CA SER A 31 3.75 0.38 1.24
C SER A 31 2.36 1.03 1.24
N LYS A 32 1.90 1.47 2.42
CA LYS A 32 0.59 2.10 2.62
C LYS A 32 0.77 3.60 2.92
N VAL A 33 -0.07 4.42 2.30
CA VAL A 33 -0.12 5.87 2.45
C VAL A 33 -1.56 6.26 2.79
N ILE A 34 -1.74 7.14 3.77
CA ILE A 34 -3.05 7.68 4.15
C ILE A 34 -3.11 9.13 3.67
N PHE A 35 -4.03 9.42 2.74
CA PHE A 35 -4.26 10.77 2.22
C PHE A 35 -5.20 11.60 3.09
N GLY A 36 -6.05 10.94 3.88
CA GLY A 36 -7.05 11.62 4.69
C GLY A 36 -8.30 11.92 3.86
N THR A 37 -8.34 13.06 3.19
CA THR A 37 -9.43 13.42 2.26
C THR A 37 -9.21 12.83 0.87
N GLU A 38 -10.21 12.92 0.00
CA GLU A 38 -10.09 12.48 -1.40
C GLU A 38 -8.96 13.24 -2.09
N PRO A 39 -7.87 12.56 -2.48
CA PRO A 39 -6.76 13.23 -3.12
C PRO A 39 -7.14 13.53 -4.56
N LYS A 40 -6.88 14.75 -5.02
CA LYS A 40 -7.05 15.09 -6.43
C LYS A 40 -5.97 14.41 -7.26
N ASN A 41 -6.23 14.20 -8.56
CA ASN A 41 -5.28 13.52 -9.45
C ASN A 41 -3.88 14.13 -9.44
N TYR A 42 -3.77 15.46 -9.33
CA TYR A 42 -2.46 16.13 -9.25
C TYR A 42 -1.75 15.88 -7.92
N GLU A 43 -2.47 15.75 -6.80
CA GLU A 43 -1.88 15.47 -5.49
C GLU A 43 -1.35 14.04 -5.43
N VAL A 44 -2.10 13.10 -6.02
CA VAL A 44 -1.67 11.71 -6.20
C VAL A 44 -0.37 11.67 -7.01
N TYR A 45 -0.33 12.38 -8.15
CA TYR A 45 0.84 12.41 -9.01
C TYR A 45 2.06 13.06 -8.35
N ASP A 46 1.88 14.23 -7.72
CA ASP A 46 2.94 14.95 -7.01
C ASP A 46 3.47 14.12 -5.82
N PHE A 47 2.56 13.45 -5.09
CA PHE A 47 2.93 12.55 -4.01
C PHE A 47 3.84 11.42 -4.51
N VAL A 48 3.46 10.77 -5.61
CA VAL A 48 4.28 9.70 -6.22
C VAL A 48 5.65 10.25 -6.60
N LEU A 49 5.73 11.38 -7.31
CA LEU A 49 7.00 11.94 -7.74
C LEU A 49 7.94 12.28 -6.58
N LYS A 50 7.41 12.90 -5.52
CA LYS A 50 8.22 13.37 -4.39
C LYS A 50 8.55 12.28 -3.38
N ASN A 51 7.62 11.35 -3.13
CA ASN A 51 7.71 10.45 -1.99
C ASN A 51 8.02 9.00 -2.38
N PHE A 52 7.86 8.59 -3.63
CA PHE A 52 7.98 7.17 -4.02
C PHE A 52 9.32 6.55 -3.62
N TYR A 53 10.43 7.26 -3.83
CA TYR A 53 11.77 6.79 -3.46
C TYR A 53 12.02 6.78 -1.95
N SER A 54 11.25 7.54 -1.18
CA SER A 54 11.32 7.61 0.28
C SER A 54 10.31 6.69 0.98
N LEU A 55 9.46 5.99 0.23
CA LEU A 55 8.48 5.06 0.81
C LEU A 55 9.21 3.90 1.49
N LYS A 56 8.89 3.69 2.76
CA LYS A 56 9.30 2.49 3.48
C LYS A 56 8.40 1.35 3.04
N PHE A 57 8.97 0.45 2.26
CA PHE A 57 8.33 -0.82 1.95
C PHE A 57 8.48 -1.78 3.13
N SER A 58 7.44 -2.55 3.41
CA SER A 58 7.50 -3.62 4.39
C SER A 58 8.47 -4.72 3.95
N ASN A 59 8.93 -5.56 4.89
CA ASN A 59 9.79 -6.71 4.60
C ASN A 59 9.36 -7.44 3.32
N SER A 60 10.34 -7.69 2.45
CA SER A 60 10.12 -8.40 1.19
C SER A 60 9.61 -9.80 1.50
N LEU A 61 8.35 -10.08 1.14
CA LEU A 61 7.75 -11.41 1.23
C LEU A 61 8.08 -12.17 -0.05
N SER A 62 8.22 -13.49 0.03
CA SER A 62 8.27 -14.31 -1.18
C SER A 62 6.92 -14.27 -1.89
N ILE A 63 6.91 -14.25 -3.24
CA ILE A 63 5.64 -14.22 -4.02
C ILE A 63 4.75 -15.44 -3.74
N ALA A 64 5.33 -16.57 -3.36
CA ALA A 64 4.59 -17.76 -2.93
C ALA A 64 3.76 -17.50 -1.65
N GLU A 65 4.30 -16.71 -0.72
CA GLU A 65 3.60 -16.30 0.50
C GLU A 65 2.61 -15.14 0.25
N SER A 66 2.88 -14.26 -0.73
CA SER A 66 1.99 -13.13 -1.02
C SER A 66 0.67 -13.54 -1.67
N LYS A 67 0.62 -14.65 -2.44
CA LYS A 67 -0.65 -15.23 -2.93
C LYS A 67 -1.60 -15.61 -1.79
N ASN A 68 -1.07 -16.01 -0.63
CA ASN A 68 -1.85 -16.31 0.57
C ASN A 68 -2.23 -15.07 1.38
N LYS A 69 -1.58 -13.92 1.11
CA LYS A 69 -1.88 -12.61 1.68
C LYS A 69 -2.67 -11.71 0.71
N LYS A 70 -3.66 -12.27 -0.01
CA LYS A 70 -4.88 -11.49 -0.30
C LYS A 70 -5.59 -11.25 1.03
N ILE A 71 -5.00 -10.42 1.89
CA ILE A 71 -5.61 -9.99 3.13
C ILE A 71 -6.79 -9.15 2.67
N ASN A 72 -7.97 -9.75 2.80
CA ASN A 72 -9.23 -9.12 2.51
C ASN A 72 -9.21 -7.74 3.21
N PRO A 73 -9.47 -6.62 2.53
CA PRO A 73 -9.28 -5.27 3.11
C PRO A 73 -9.94 -5.11 4.48
N LYS A 74 -11.05 -5.82 4.73
CA LYS A 74 -11.71 -5.95 6.04
C LYS A 74 -10.82 -6.45 7.17
N LYS A 75 -9.91 -7.39 6.91
CA LYS A 75 -8.99 -7.97 7.90
C LYS A 75 -7.86 -7.01 8.25
N LEU A 76 -7.32 -6.30 7.25
CA LEU A 76 -6.34 -5.22 7.46
C LEU A 76 -6.95 -4.04 8.25
N GLN A 77 -8.19 -3.66 7.93
CA GLN A 77 -8.97 -2.66 8.70
C GLN A 77 -9.07 -3.05 10.19
N ARG A 78 -9.31 -4.33 10.47
CA ARG A 78 -9.46 -4.82 11.84
C ARG A 78 -8.14 -4.79 12.61
N GLU A 79 -7.02 -5.18 11.98
CA GLU A 79 -5.69 -5.13 12.62
C GLU A 79 -5.25 -3.69 12.90
N ILE A 80 -5.48 -2.76 11.98
CA ILE A 80 -5.16 -1.34 12.17
C ILE A 80 -6.01 -0.72 13.28
N LYS A 81 -7.30 -1.08 13.37
CA LYS A 81 -8.18 -0.59 14.46
C LYS A 81 -7.73 -1.11 15.83
N LEU A 82 -7.26 -2.36 15.90
CA LEU A 82 -6.73 -2.95 17.13
C LEU A 82 -5.41 -2.28 17.56
N MET A 83 -4.55 -1.90 16.61
CA MET A 83 -3.28 -1.20 16.90
C MET A 83 -3.45 0.24 17.39
N LYS A 84 -4.57 0.92 17.08
CA LYS A 84 -4.83 2.31 17.52
C LYS A 84 -5.43 2.44 18.93
N LEU A 85 -5.63 1.33 19.65
CA LEU A 85 -6.28 1.30 20.96
C LEU A 85 -5.31 1.18 22.16
N HIS A 86 -4.00 1.30 21.93
CA HIS A 86 -2.97 1.52 22.96
C HIS A 86 -2.39 2.91 22.78
#